data_AF-A0A926VA76-F1
#
_entry.id   AF-A0A926VA76-F1
#
_cell.length_a   1.000
_cell.length_b   1.000
_cell.length_c   1.000
_cell.angle_alpha   90.00
_cell.angle_beta   90.00
_cell.angle_gamma   90.00
#
_symmetry.space_group_name_H-M   'P 1'
#
loop_
_entity.id
_entity.type
_entity.pdbx_description
1 polymer ?
#
loop_
_entity_poly.entity_id
_entity_poly.type
_entity_poly.pdbx_seq_one_letter_code
_entity_poly.pdbx_strand_id
1 'polypeptide(L)'
;MGIEGNLKQISPYLLEKLIKYPDFITVFDYAIWLPESNYWQNYQNMDVPPDALDMFGEIANAAIEVLQDLEKNKPEDYERIKADIPLILEEGKTAGLELDKAWHIVSFLLTGYQQMGILPFLISDNSEDNLPSVNAVQCGTETECEATYGFYRYLTPDEVKQVSKALSNLSEANIKKRFERGFRKKLDIYSIGRTENEFNFVLNYCARVVNYYKDAAQKGNGMLIWLS
;
A
#
# COMPACT_ATOMS: atom_id res chain seq x y z
N MET A 1 -11.72 12.66 8.36
CA MET A 1 -10.89 11.86 7.45
C MET A 1 -10.62 10.52 8.12
N GLY A 2 -10.56 9.42 7.36
CA GLY A 2 -10.29 8.08 7.91
C GLY A 2 -8.82 7.69 7.76
N ILE A 3 -8.48 6.47 8.17
CA ILE A 3 -7.19 5.83 7.90
C ILE A 3 -7.38 4.98 6.64
N GLU A 4 -6.52 5.18 5.65
CA GLU A 4 -6.56 4.49 4.36
C GLU A 4 -5.32 3.59 4.20
N GLY A 5 -5.46 2.47 3.47
CA GLY A 5 -4.36 1.54 3.25
C GLY A 5 -3.84 1.57 1.82
N ASN A 6 -2.51 1.63 1.68
CA ASN A 6 -1.85 1.82 0.39
C ASN A 6 -0.76 0.77 0.17
N LEU A 7 -0.66 0.31 -1.08
CA LEU A 7 0.42 -0.57 -1.55
C LEU A 7 0.95 -0.03 -2.88
N LYS A 8 2.26 0.01 -3.06
CA LYS A 8 2.87 0.47 -4.31
C LYS A 8 4.04 -0.41 -4.70
N GLN A 9 4.01 -0.93 -5.92
CA GLN A 9 5.13 -1.70 -6.45
C GLN A 9 6.34 -0.80 -6.67
N ILE A 10 7.52 -1.39 -6.50
CA ILE A 10 8.80 -0.71 -6.68
C ILE A 10 9.84 -1.69 -7.24
N SER A 11 10.71 -1.24 -8.15
CA SER A 11 11.75 -2.12 -8.67
C SER A 11 12.74 -2.53 -7.57
N PRO A 12 13.39 -3.71 -7.66
CA PRO A 12 14.34 -4.16 -6.65
C PRO A 12 15.48 -3.17 -6.42
N TYR A 13 16.01 -2.61 -7.52
CA TYR A 13 17.08 -1.63 -7.48
C TYR A 13 16.66 -0.39 -6.68
N LEU A 14 15.48 0.16 -6.98
CA LEU A 14 15.03 1.37 -6.31
C LEU A 14 14.64 1.10 -4.86
N LEU A 15 14.05 -0.06 -4.55
CA LEU A 15 13.75 -0.45 -3.18
C LEU A 15 15.01 -0.47 -2.31
N GLU A 16 16.10 -1.07 -2.78
CA GLU A 16 17.38 -1.08 -2.05
C GLU A 16 17.91 0.34 -1.78
N LYS A 17 17.76 1.25 -2.75
CA LYS A 17 18.15 2.65 -2.59
C LYS A 17 17.29 3.36 -1.55
N LEU A 18 15.97 3.22 -1.63
CA LEU A 18 15.04 3.91 -0.75
C LEU A 18 15.06 3.36 0.68
N ILE A 19 15.45 2.09 0.90
CA ILE A 19 15.73 1.59 2.25
C ILE A 19 16.94 2.31 2.86
N LYS A 20 17.96 2.61 2.05
CA LYS A 20 19.17 3.30 2.51
C LYS A 20 18.98 4.80 2.69
N TYR A 21 18.11 5.41 1.89
CA TYR A 21 17.81 6.85 1.92
C TYR A 21 16.28 7.06 2.06
N PRO A 22 15.72 6.75 3.23
CA PRO A 22 14.27 6.64 3.44
C PRO A 22 13.50 7.93 3.17
N ASP A 23 14.09 9.11 3.33
CA ASP A 23 13.38 10.37 3.06
C ASP A 23 12.96 10.53 1.58
N PHE A 24 13.62 9.83 0.67
CA PHE A 24 13.27 9.83 -0.75
C PHE A 24 12.04 8.97 -1.06
N ILE A 25 11.52 8.20 -0.10
CA ILE A 25 10.24 7.50 -0.24
C ILE A 25 9.09 8.50 -0.42
N THR A 26 9.11 9.64 0.29
CA THR A 26 8.10 10.68 0.12
C THR A 26 8.11 11.27 -1.29
N VAL A 27 9.30 11.44 -1.88
CA VAL A 27 9.43 11.87 -3.29
C VAL A 27 8.82 10.83 -4.23
N PHE A 28 9.11 9.54 -4.01
CA PHE A 28 8.54 8.43 -4.77
C PHE A 28 7.01 8.35 -4.64
N ASP A 29 6.47 8.58 -3.45
CA ASP A 29 5.03 8.57 -3.21
C ASP A 29 4.35 9.74 -3.96
N TYR A 30 4.84 10.96 -3.74
CA TYR A 30 4.27 12.17 -4.31
C TYR A 30 4.44 12.33 -5.81
N ALA A 31 5.35 11.57 -6.44
CA ALA A 31 5.52 11.61 -7.89
C ALA A 31 4.25 11.22 -8.67
N ILE A 32 3.29 10.53 -8.05
CA ILE A 32 1.97 10.25 -8.65
C ILE A 32 1.15 11.53 -8.94
N TRP A 33 1.47 12.64 -8.28
CA TRP A 33 0.78 13.91 -8.44
C TRP A 33 1.43 14.82 -9.47
N LEU A 34 2.57 14.43 -10.02
CA LEU A 34 3.23 15.21 -11.05
C LEU A 34 2.33 15.31 -12.30
N PRO A 35 2.34 16.46 -13.00
CA PRO A 35 1.51 16.69 -14.18
C PRO A 35 1.69 15.65 -15.30
N GLU A 36 2.88 15.06 -15.39
CA GLU A 36 3.21 14.05 -16.39
C GLU A 36 2.70 12.64 -16.04
N SER A 37 2.19 12.43 -14.83
CA SER A 37 1.66 11.13 -14.43
C SER A 37 0.33 10.82 -15.13
N ASN A 38 0.11 9.55 -15.46
CA ASN A 38 -1.18 9.10 -16.00
C ASN A 38 -2.32 9.32 -14.99
N TYR A 39 -2.01 9.23 -13.69
CA TYR A 39 -2.99 9.48 -12.64
C TYR A 39 -3.50 10.91 -12.74
N TRP A 40 -2.59 11.89 -12.74
CA TRP A 40 -2.93 13.30 -12.84
C TRP A 40 -3.70 13.64 -14.12
N GLN A 41 -3.26 13.13 -15.27
CA GLN A 41 -3.92 13.37 -16.56
C GLN A 41 -5.36 12.83 -16.60
N ASN A 42 -5.59 11.66 -16.01
CA ASN A 42 -6.95 11.12 -15.90
C ASN A 42 -7.78 11.87 -14.87
N TYR A 43 -7.15 12.34 -13.79
CA TYR A 43 -7.81 13.08 -12.72
C TYR A 43 -8.39 14.41 -13.19
N GLN A 44 -7.71 15.14 -14.07
CA GLN A 44 -8.23 16.38 -14.67
C GLN A 44 -9.53 16.18 -15.47
N ASN A 45 -9.82 14.93 -15.87
CA ASN A 45 -11.04 14.57 -16.57
C ASN A 45 -12.12 13.96 -15.65
N MET A 46 -11.84 13.83 -14.35
CA MET A 46 -12.82 13.38 -13.36
C MET A 46 -13.77 14.54 -13.01
N ASP A 47 -15.02 14.20 -12.71
CA ASP A 47 -16.01 15.16 -12.21
C ASP A 47 -15.71 15.44 -10.73
N VAL A 48 -14.69 16.29 -10.49
CA VAL A 48 -14.22 16.65 -9.16
C VAL A 48 -14.69 18.06 -8.78
N PRO A 49 -15.07 18.27 -7.51
CA PRO A 49 -15.44 19.59 -7.01
C PRO A 49 -14.35 20.65 -7.30
N PRO A 50 -14.71 21.90 -7.65
CA PRO A 50 -13.74 22.95 -7.98
C PRO A 50 -12.72 23.26 -6.88
N ASP A 51 -13.12 23.14 -5.62
CA ASP A 51 -12.26 23.32 -4.44
C ASP A 51 -11.21 22.21 -4.30
N ALA A 52 -11.48 21.03 -4.84
CA ALA A 52 -10.51 19.96 -4.89
C ALA A 52 -9.36 20.34 -5.85
N LEU A 53 -9.66 20.96 -7.01
CA LEU A 53 -8.66 21.37 -8.02
C LEU A 53 -7.60 22.35 -7.48
N ASP A 54 -8.00 23.29 -6.62
CA ASP A 54 -7.06 24.24 -6.00
C ASP A 54 -6.09 23.53 -5.06
N MET A 55 -6.59 22.61 -4.23
CA MET A 55 -5.77 21.78 -3.34
C MET A 55 -4.81 20.87 -4.13
N PHE A 56 -5.20 20.43 -5.33
CA PHE A 56 -4.33 19.63 -6.20
C PHE A 56 -3.22 20.45 -6.85
N GLY A 57 -3.46 21.73 -7.19
CA GLY A 57 -2.41 22.62 -7.67
C GLY A 57 -1.26 22.75 -6.67
N GLU A 58 -1.56 22.72 -5.37
CA GLU A 58 -0.57 22.70 -4.29
C GLU A 58 0.19 21.37 -4.24
N ILE A 59 -0.51 20.24 -4.41
CA ILE A 59 0.13 18.89 -4.34
C ILE A 59 0.94 18.56 -5.60
N ALA A 60 0.62 19.16 -6.76
CA ALA A 60 1.29 18.87 -8.04
C ALA A 60 2.81 19.10 -8.01
N ASN A 61 3.28 19.95 -7.10
CA ASN A 61 4.71 20.24 -6.92
C ASN A 61 5.31 19.59 -5.67
N ALA A 62 4.54 18.85 -4.87
CA ALA A 62 4.99 18.33 -3.57
C ALA A 62 6.26 17.47 -3.69
N ALA A 63 6.36 16.63 -4.73
CA ALA A 63 7.59 15.84 -4.96
C ALA A 63 8.81 16.73 -5.22
N ILE A 64 8.65 17.84 -5.92
CA ILE A 64 9.73 18.80 -6.23
C ILE A 64 10.11 19.61 -4.98
N GLU A 65 9.12 20.03 -4.20
CA GLU A 65 9.36 20.76 -2.94
C GLU A 65 10.11 19.89 -1.93
N VAL A 66 9.72 18.62 -1.77
CA VAL A 66 10.44 17.66 -0.93
C VAL A 66 11.87 17.46 -1.44
N LEU A 67 12.07 17.35 -2.76
CA LEU A 67 13.42 17.24 -3.33
C LEU A 67 14.29 18.47 -3.04
N GLN A 68 13.73 19.68 -3.15
CA GLN A 68 14.43 20.93 -2.83
C GLN A 68 14.79 21.01 -1.35
N ASP A 69 13.89 20.56 -0.47
CA ASP A 69 14.16 20.49 0.97
C ASP A 69 15.30 19.50 1.27
N LEU A 70 15.29 18.32 0.65
CA LEU A 70 16.34 17.31 0.80
C LEU A 70 17.69 17.78 0.26
N GLU A 71 17.72 18.47 -0.87
CA GLU A 71 18.96 19.07 -1.41
C GLU A 71 19.58 20.07 -0.42
N LYS A 72 18.72 20.86 0.24
CA LYS A 72 19.15 21.89 1.18
C LYS A 72 19.54 21.33 2.56
N ASN A 73 18.72 20.43 3.11
CA ASN A 73 18.81 20.00 4.51
C ASN A 73 19.53 18.65 4.68
N LYS A 74 19.60 17.82 3.62
CA LYS A 74 20.31 16.53 3.59
C LYS A 74 21.24 16.43 2.36
N PRO A 75 22.15 17.40 2.15
CA PRO A 75 22.94 17.50 0.92
C PRO A 75 23.83 16.28 0.64
N GLU A 76 24.36 15.64 1.68
CA GLU A 76 25.19 14.44 1.51
C GLU A 76 24.39 13.25 0.95
N ASP A 77 23.18 13.03 1.47
CA ASP A 77 22.32 11.94 0.99
C ASP A 77 21.73 12.27 -0.38
N TYR A 78 21.36 13.53 -0.61
CA TYR A 78 20.97 14.03 -1.91
C TYR A 78 22.04 13.73 -2.96
N GLU A 79 23.29 14.13 -2.73
CA GLU A 79 24.37 13.88 -3.70
C GLU A 79 24.64 12.38 -3.92
N ARG A 80 24.41 11.53 -2.92
CA ARG A 80 24.56 10.06 -3.05
C ARG A 80 23.47 9.41 -3.90
N ILE A 81 22.27 9.97 -3.94
CA ILE A 81 21.10 9.40 -4.67
C ILE A 81 20.69 10.23 -5.90
N LYS A 82 21.31 11.39 -6.13
CA LYS A 82 20.95 12.33 -7.20
C LYS A 82 20.79 11.70 -8.57
N ALA A 83 21.67 10.76 -8.92
CA ALA A 83 21.62 10.05 -10.20
C ALA A 83 20.38 9.15 -10.35
N ASP A 84 19.77 8.71 -9.24
CA ASP A 84 18.59 7.85 -9.18
C ASP A 84 17.28 8.67 -9.15
N ILE A 85 17.32 9.99 -8.91
CA ILE A 85 16.12 10.85 -8.84
C ILE A 85 15.22 10.71 -10.09
N PRO A 86 15.73 10.71 -11.33
CA PRO A 86 14.87 10.52 -12.49
C PRO A 86 14.08 9.20 -12.45
N LEU A 87 14.70 8.13 -11.95
CA LEU A 87 14.05 6.82 -11.79
C LEU A 87 13.04 6.83 -10.64
N ILE A 88 13.36 7.49 -9.52
CA ILE A 88 12.43 7.70 -8.39
C ILE A 88 11.14 8.34 -8.88
N LEU A 89 11.26 9.43 -9.62
CA LEU A 89 10.11 10.14 -10.16
C LEU A 89 9.36 9.30 -11.18
N GLU A 90 10.07 8.61 -12.08
CA GLU A 90 9.41 7.83 -13.14
C GLU A 90 8.64 6.62 -12.62
N GLU A 91 9.23 5.81 -11.75
CA GLU A 91 8.50 4.70 -11.12
C GLU A 91 7.40 5.24 -10.19
N GLY A 92 7.66 6.34 -9.49
CA GLY A 92 6.73 6.96 -8.56
C GLY A 92 5.47 7.54 -9.21
N LYS A 93 5.49 7.88 -10.51
CA LYS A 93 4.28 8.29 -11.26
C LYS A 93 3.25 7.17 -11.43
N THR A 94 3.63 5.92 -11.21
CA THR A 94 2.72 4.78 -11.36
C THR A 94 1.75 4.71 -10.18
N ALA A 95 0.47 4.49 -10.46
CA ALA A 95 -0.53 4.34 -9.40
C ALA A 95 -0.30 3.10 -8.52
N GLY A 96 -0.49 3.28 -7.22
CA GLY A 96 -0.56 2.20 -6.25
C GLY A 96 -1.92 1.48 -6.24
N LEU A 97 -2.03 0.46 -5.39
CA LEU A 97 -3.29 -0.11 -4.95
C LEU A 97 -3.73 0.59 -3.66
N GLU A 98 -4.78 1.40 -3.77
CA GLU A 98 -5.49 1.99 -2.64
C GLU A 98 -6.64 1.08 -2.19
N LEU A 99 -6.67 0.79 -0.89
CA LEU A 99 -7.70 -0.01 -0.21
C LEU A 99 -8.75 0.86 0.50
N ASP A 100 -8.62 2.19 0.44
CA ASP A 100 -9.43 3.14 1.23
C ASP A 100 -9.43 2.65 2.70
N LYS A 101 -10.53 2.85 3.41
CA LYS A 101 -10.76 2.38 4.77
C LYS A 101 -11.04 0.88 4.86
N ALA A 102 -11.05 0.15 3.74
CA ALA A 102 -11.25 -1.31 3.75
C ALA A 102 -9.98 -2.08 4.16
N TRP A 103 -8.84 -1.41 4.36
CA TRP A 103 -7.57 -2.05 4.70
C TRP A 103 -7.67 -3.03 5.89
N HIS A 104 -8.39 -2.65 6.95
CA HIS A 104 -8.43 -3.46 8.18
C HIS A 104 -9.28 -4.72 7.99
N ILE A 105 -10.43 -4.61 7.32
CA ILE A 105 -11.22 -5.81 7.02
C ILE A 105 -10.49 -6.73 6.06
N VAL A 106 -9.82 -6.20 5.04
CA VAL A 106 -9.04 -7.01 4.12
C VAL A 106 -7.93 -7.73 4.89
N SER A 107 -7.22 -7.04 5.79
CA SER A 107 -6.24 -7.66 6.69
C SER A 107 -6.85 -8.80 7.52
N PHE A 108 -7.99 -8.58 8.17
CA PHE A 108 -8.69 -9.62 8.93
C PHE A 108 -9.11 -10.81 8.07
N LEU A 109 -9.62 -10.59 6.86
CA LEU A 109 -10.04 -11.69 5.99
C LEU A 109 -8.87 -12.52 5.48
N LEU A 110 -7.72 -11.89 5.22
CA LEU A 110 -6.52 -12.58 4.76
C LEU A 110 -5.75 -13.29 5.89
N THR A 111 -5.82 -12.76 7.12
CA THR A 111 -5.04 -13.29 8.26
C THR A 111 -5.85 -14.07 9.29
N GLY A 112 -7.13 -13.72 9.45
CA GLY A 112 -7.98 -14.15 10.55
C GLY A 112 -7.72 -13.42 11.87
N TYR A 113 -6.82 -12.43 11.94
CA TYR A 113 -6.54 -11.65 13.13
C TYR A 113 -7.30 -10.32 13.11
N GLN A 114 -7.94 -9.98 14.23
CA GLN A 114 -8.74 -8.75 14.39
C GLN A 114 -7.91 -7.54 14.86
N GLN A 115 -6.62 -7.74 15.09
CA GLN A 115 -5.77 -6.70 15.68
C GLN A 115 -5.54 -5.61 14.64
N MET A 116 -5.85 -4.36 15.00
CA MET A 116 -5.51 -3.15 14.21
C MET A 116 -4.00 -2.87 14.15
N GLY A 117 -3.20 -3.65 14.86
CA GLY A 117 -1.76 -3.50 14.98
C GLY A 117 -1.02 -4.15 13.83
N ILE A 118 0.20 -3.67 13.60
CA ILE A 118 1.08 -4.16 12.56
C ILE A 118 1.47 -5.61 12.88
N LEU A 119 1.12 -6.52 11.98
CA LEU A 119 1.58 -7.89 12.04
C LEU A 119 2.93 -7.99 11.31
N PRO A 120 3.88 -8.81 11.80
CA PRO A 120 5.12 -9.07 11.05
C PRO A 120 4.80 -9.75 9.71
N PHE A 121 5.84 -9.99 8.90
CA PHE A 121 5.73 -10.90 7.77
C PHE A 121 5.15 -12.25 8.24
N LEU A 122 3.99 -12.63 7.69
CA LEU A 122 3.19 -13.74 8.18
C LEU A 122 2.65 -14.55 7.01
N ILE A 123 3.10 -15.80 6.93
CA ILE A 123 2.56 -16.85 6.07
C ILE A 123 2.51 -18.12 6.93
N SER A 124 1.32 -18.48 7.39
CA SER A 124 1.11 -19.62 8.31
C SER A 124 -0.35 -20.07 8.27
N ASP A 125 -0.72 -21.04 9.11
CA ASP A 125 -2.12 -21.33 9.40
C ASP A 125 -2.57 -20.50 10.62
N ASN A 126 -3.78 -19.95 10.57
CA ASN A 126 -4.35 -19.24 11.70
C ASN A 126 -4.81 -20.25 12.78
N SER A 127 -4.35 -20.06 14.02
CA SER A 127 -4.60 -21.01 15.11
C SER A 127 -6.06 -21.07 15.57
N GLU A 128 -6.88 -20.05 15.29
CA GLU A 128 -8.30 -20.05 15.68
C GLU A 128 -9.20 -20.77 14.68
N ASP A 129 -8.93 -20.64 13.38
CA ASP A 129 -9.80 -21.15 12.31
C ASP A 129 -9.18 -22.23 11.41
N ASN A 130 -7.89 -22.51 11.60
CA ASN A 130 -7.08 -23.45 10.81
C ASN A 130 -7.13 -23.16 9.29
N LEU A 131 -7.36 -21.90 8.90
CA LEU A 131 -7.28 -21.46 7.51
C LEU A 131 -5.92 -20.81 7.26
N PRO A 132 -5.44 -20.80 6.00
CA PRO A 132 -4.25 -20.06 5.63
C PRO A 132 -4.34 -18.60 6.08
N SER A 133 -3.24 -18.09 6.61
CA SER A 133 -3.09 -16.74 7.17
C SER A 133 -1.95 -16.04 6.44
N VAL A 134 -2.28 -14.98 5.72
CA VAL A 134 -1.32 -14.22 4.94
C VAL A 134 -1.49 -12.74 5.27
N ASN A 135 -0.47 -12.14 5.87
CA ASN A 135 -0.48 -10.70 6.09
C ASN A 135 0.07 -10.00 4.84
N ALA A 136 -0.79 -9.25 4.15
CA ALA A 136 -0.49 -8.60 2.89
C ALA A 136 -0.76 -7.08 2.90
N VAL A 137 -1.37 -6.53 3.97
CA VAL A 137 -1.87 -5.15 4.02
C VAL A 137 -1.12 -4.29 5.04
N GLN A 138 -0.63 -4.87 6.13
CA GLN A 138 0.20 -4.19 7.13
C GLN A 138 1.34 -5.10 7.53
N CYS A 139 2.20 -5.41 6.56
CA CYS A 139 3.23 -6.45 6.68
C CYS A 139 4.62 -5.91 6.35
N GLY A 140 5.61 -6.79 6.45
CA GLY A 140 6.98 -6.49 6.04
C GLY A 140 7.78 -5.71 7.06
N THR A 141 8.91 -5.21 6.61
CA THR A 141 9.92 -4.53 7.43
C THR A 141 9.68 -3.03 7.40
N GLU A 142 9.79 -2.39 8.56
CA GLU A 142 9.63 -0.95 8.71
C GLU A 142 10.82 -0.19 8.12
N THR A 143 10.57 0.97 7.51
CA THR A 143 11.61 1.94 7.11
C THR A 143 11.69 3.06 8.15
N GLU A 144 12.69 3.94 8.05
CA GLU A 144 12.77 5.14 8.90
C GLU A 144 11.93 6.31 8.35
N CYS A 145 11.21 6.12 7.25
CA CYS A 145 10.36 7.16 6.66
C CYS A 145 8.97 7.13 7.30
N GLU A 146 8.60 8.25 7.93
CA GLU A 146 7.26 8.41 8.52
C GLU A 146 6.17 8.48 7.43
N ALA A 147 5.05 7.82 7.70
CA ALA A 147 3.79 7.95 6.96
C ALA A 147 2.76 8.69 7.84
N THR A 148 1.57 9.02 7.31
CA THR A 148 0.52 9.68 8.12
C THR A 148 0.19 8.87 9.37
N TYR A 149 0.17 7.53 9.25
CA TYR A 149 -0.04 6.62 10.37
C TYR A 149 1.09 5.60 10.47
N GLY A 150 2.12 5.94 11.24
CA GLY A 150 3.28 5.10 11.51
C GLY A 150 4.40 5.33 10.50
N PHE A 151 4.96 4.25 9.96
CA PHE A 151 6.08 4.28 9.04
C PHE A 151 5.75 3.52 7.76
N TYR A 152 6.40 3.91 6.67
CA TYR A 152 6.42 3.08 5.47
C TYR A 152 7.02 1.71 5.78
N ARG A 153 6.51 0.69 5.13
CA ARG A 153 6.99 -0.68 5.24
C ARG A 153 7.30 -1.22 3.86
N TYR A 154 8.15 -2.23 3.80
CA TYR A 154 8.47 -2.88 2.56
C TYR A 154 8.45 -4.41 2.64
N LEU A 155 8.21 -5.00 1.47
CA LEU A 155 8.52 -6.40 1.17
C LEU A 155 9.56 -6.45 0.07
N THR A 156 10.55 -7.31 0.26
CA THR A 156 11.50 -7.68 -0.79
C THR A 156 10.79 -8.43 -1.92
N PRO A 157 11.37 -8.49 -3.14
CA PRO A 157 10.81 -9.26 -4.24
C PRO A 157 10.53 -10.74 -3.91
N ASP A 158 11.38 -11.36 -3.07
CA ASP A 158 11.18 -12.75 -2.67
C ASP A 158 10.06 -12.91 -1.64
N GLU A 159 9.89 -11.96 -0.73
CA GLU A 159 8.73 -11.91 0.17
C GLU A 159 7.43 -11.66 -0.62
N VAL A 160 7.45 -10.79 -1.63
CA VAL A 160 6.32 -10.57 -2.54
C VAL A 160 5.92 -11.86 -3.25
N LYS A 161 6.87 -12.65 -3.76
CA LYS A 161 6.59 -13.97 -4.36
C LYS A 161 5.98 -14.94 -3.36
N GLN A 162 6.49 -14.95 -2.13
CA GLN A 162 5.95 -15.80 -1.07
C GLN A 162 4.50 -15.42 -0.72
N VAL A 163 4.22 -14.12 -0.55
CA VAL A 163 2.87 -13.60 -0.31
C VAL A 163 1.96 -13.94 -1.49
N SER A 164 2.37 -13.67 -2.73
CA SER A 164 1.60 -13.99 -3.93
C SER A 164 1.23 -15.48 -4.00
N LYS A 165 2.20 -16.37 -3.75
CA LYS A 165 1.97 -17.82 -3.70
C LYS A 165 1.00 -18.20 -2.58
N ALA A 166 1.17 -17.66 -1.38
CA ALA A 166 0.31 -17.97 -0.25
C ALA A 166 -1.13 -17.46 -0.46
N LEU A 167 -1.29 -16.25 -1.00
CA LEU A 167 -2.59 -15.68 -1.37
C LEU A 167 -3.32 -16.53 -2.42
N SER A 168 -2.60 -17.17 -3.34
CA SER A 168 -3.22 -18.06 -4.34
C SER A 168 -3.89 -19.31 -3.74
N ASN A 169 -3.56 -19.66 -2.50
CA ASN A 169 -4.18 -20.78 -1.77
C ASN A 169 -5.42 -20.35 -0.97
N LEU A 170 -5.70 -19.04 -0.85
CA LEU A 170 -6.90 -18.54 -0.18
C LEU A 170 -8.10 -18.59 -1.13
N SER A 171 -9.05 -19.48 -0.84
CA SER A 171 -10.30 -19.57 -1.59
C SER A 171 -11.30 -18.50 -1.15
N GLU A 172 -12.24 -18.15 -2.04
CA GLU A 172 -13.40 -17.32 -1.68
C GLU A 172 -14.17 -17.90 -0.49
N ALA A 173 -14.29 -19.23 -0.40
CA ALA A 173 -14.92 -19.91 0.73
C ALA A 173 -14.20 -19.63 2.05
N ASN A 174 -12.86 -19.57 2.05
CA ASN A 174 -12.08 -19.19 3.24
C ASN A 174 -12.38 -17.74 3.65
N ILE A 175 -12.41 -16.83 2.68
CA ILE A 175 -12.72 -15.40 2.89
C ILE A 175 -14.14 -15.25 3.44
N LYS A 176 -15.12 -15.92 2.83
CA LYS A 176 -16.53 -15.91 3.27
C LYS A 176 -16.68 -16.43 4.70
N LYS A 177 -16.03 -17.54 5.03
CA LYS A 177 -16.05 -18.11 6.39
C LYS A 177 -15.53 -17.11 7.43
N ARG A 178 -14.45 -16.36 7.12
CA ARG A 178 -13.93 -15.31 8.00
C ARG A 178 -14.86 -14.11 8.07
N PHE A 179 -15.45 -13.68 6.96
CA PHE A 179 -16.42 -12.59 6.93
C PHE A 179 -17.64 -12.89 7.83
N GLU A 180 -18.26 -14.05 7.66
CA GLU A 180 -19.39 -14.50 8.50
C GLU A 180 -19.00 -14.63 9.99
N ARG A 181 -17.74 -15.00 10.28
CA ARG A 181 -17.22 -15.03 11.65
C ARG A 181 -17.11 -13.62 12.23
N GLY A 182 -16.53 -12.67 11.49
CA GLY A 182 -16.41 -11.27 11.90
C GLY A 182 -17.77 -10.64 12.19
N PHE A 183 -18.74 -10.89 11.29
CA PHE A 183 -20.13 -10.47 11.45
C PHE A 183 -20.78 -11.06 12.71
N ARG A 184 -20.75 -12.39 12.87
CA ARG A 184 -21.39 -13.08 14.01
C ARG A 184 -20.78 -12.69 15.35
N LYS A 185 -19.45 -12.59 15.42
CA LYS A 185 -18.74 -12.23 16.66
C LYS A 185 -18.74 -10.73 16.95
N LYS A 186 -19.27 -9.91 16.04
CA LYS A 186 -19.28 -8.45 16.16
C LYS A 186 -17.89 -7.86 16.43
N LEU A 187 -16.86 -8.42 15.78
CA LEU A 187 -15.47 -8.00 15.97
C LEU A 187 -15.31 -6.51 15.65
N ASP A 188 -14.45 -5.84 16.40
CA ASP A 188 -14.16 -4.42 16.22
C ASP A 188 -13.20 -4.22 15.05
N ILE A 189 -13.78 -4.15 13.84
CA ILE A 189 -13.05 -3.99 12.59
C ILE A 189 -13.36 -2.60 12.03
N TYR A 190 -12.35 -1.74 12.02
CA TYR A 190 -12.36 -0.44 11.36
C TYR A 190 -13.10 -0.43 10.00
N SER A 191 -14.06 0.50 9.91
CA SER A 191 -14.73 0.99 8.71
C SER A 191 -15.51 -0.01 7.85
N ILE A 192 -16.36 -0.82 8.45
CA ILE A 192 -17.46 -1.43 7.69
C ILE A 192 -18.76 -1.41 8.45
N GLY A 193 -19.85 -1.14 7.73
CA GLY A 193 -21.16 -1.61 8.12
C GLY A 193 -21.20 -3.15 8.06
N ARG A 194 -22.30 -3.73 8.52
CA ARG A 194 -22.46 -5.19 8.63
C ARG A 194 -23.71 -5.61 7.89
N THR A 195 -23.59 -5.85 6.59
CA THR A 195 -24.65 -6.27 5.65
C THR A 195 -24.08 -7.26 4.62
N GLU A 196 -24.93 -8.10 4.03
CA GLU A 196 -24.49 -9.07 3.00
C GLU A 196 -23.97 -8.39 1.72
N ASN A 197 -24.50 -7.21 1.36
CA ASN A 197 -24.03 -6.44 0.22
C ASN A 197 -22.56 -6.00 0.37
N GLU A 198 -22.08 -5.85 1.61
CA GLU A 198 -20.68 -5.52 1.89
C GLU A 198 -19.73 -6.69 1.66
N PHE A 199 -20.21 -7.94 1.65
CA PHE A 199 -19.33 -9.08 1.35
C PHE A 199 -18.74 -8.99 -0.06
N ASN A 200 -19.59 -8.74 -1.07
CA ASN A 200 -19.13 -8.62 -2.47
C ASN A 200 -18.18 -7.44 -2.64
N PHE A 201 -18.45 -6.33 -1.95
CA PHE A 201 -17.59 -5.15 -1.94
C PHE A 201 -16.20 -5.47 -1.36
N VAL A 202 -16.13 -6.11 -0.19
CA VAL A 202 -14.85 -6.45 0.43
C VAL A 202 -14.13 -7.60 -0.31
N LEU A 203 -14.88 -8.54 -0.88
CA LEU A 203 -14.32 -9.60 -1.72
C LEU A 203 -13.61 -9.00 -2.95
N ASN A 204 -14.15 -7.93 -3.54
CA ASN A 204 -13.49 -7.21 -4.62
C ASN A 204 -12.12 -6.65 -4.18
N TYR A 205 -12.03 -6.03 -3.00
CA TYR A 205 -10.74 -5.58 -2.46
C TYR A 205 -9.75 -6.73 -2.23
N CYS A 206 -10.22 -7.86 -1.70
CA CYS A 206 -9.37 -9.04 -1.55
C CYS A 206 -8.83 -9.51 -2.91
N ALA A 207 -9.68 -9.58 -3.93
CA ALA A 207 -9.27 -9.93 -5.29
C ALA A 207 -8.27 -8.93 -5.89
N ARG A 208 -8.44 -7.62 -5.63
CA ARG A 208 -7.49 -6.58 -6.04
C ARG A 208 -6.12 -6.79 -5.39
N VAL A 209 -6.07 -7.07 -4.08
CA VAL A 209 -4.81 -7.39 -3.38
C VAL A 209 -4.13 -8.62 -3.99
N VAL A 210 -4.87 -9.73 -4.17
CA VAL A 210 -4.34 -10.96 -4.78
C VAL A 210 -3.73 -10.68 -6.17
N ASN A 211 -4.47 -9.96 -7.01
CA ASN A 211 -4.01 -9.62 -8.36
C ASN A 211 -2.80 -8.70 -8.35
N TYR A 212 -2.75 -7.73 -7.44
CA TYR A 212 -1.64 -6.79 -7.35
C TYR A 212 -0.34 -7.48 -6.90
N TYR A 213 -0.41 -8.38 -5.91
CA TYR A 213 0.73 -9.21 -5.52
C TYR A 213 1.16 -10.18 -6.62
N LYS A 214 0.22 -10.74 -7.38
CA LYS A 214 0.54 -11.60 -8.53
C LYS A 214 1.29 -10.85 -9.61
N ASP A 215 0.83 -9.66 -9.96
CA ASP A 215 1.51 -8.79 -10.93
C ASP A 215 2.90 -8.38 -10.45
N ALA A 216 3.04 -7.95 -9.19
CA ALA A 216 4.32 -7.60 -8.58
C ALA A 216 5.31 -8.78 -8.60
N ALA A 217 4.85 -9.98 -8.21
CA ALA A 217 5.66 -11.19 -8.22
C ALA A 217 6.12 -11.60 -9.63
N GLN A 218 5.26 -11.42 -10.65
CA GLN A 218 5.59 -11.69 -12.05
C GLN A 218 6.64 -10.73 -12.60
N LYS A 219 6.57 -9.46 -12.20
CA LYS A 219 7.55 -8.42 -12.57
C LYS A 219 8.86 -8.53 -11.77
N GLY A 220 8.86 -9.30 -10.68
CA GLY A 220 9.98 -9.37 -9.75
C GLY A 220 10.15 -8.09 -8.94
N ASN A 221 9.07 -7.33 -8.73
CA ASN A 221 9.07 -6.09 -7.97
C ASN A 221 8.97 -6.35 -6.45
N GLY A 222 9.50 -5.42 -5.67
CA GLY A 222 9.18 -5.28 -4.26
C GLY A 222 7.86 -4.54 -4.05
N MET A 223 7.52 -4.30 -2.79
CA MET A 223 6.30 -3.58 -2.40
C MET A 223 6.63 -2.56 -1.31
N LEU A 224 6.12 -1.34 -1.44
CA LEU A 224 5.97 -0.36 -0.37
C LEU A 224 4.53 -0.38 0.15
N ILE A 225 4.36 -0.26 1.46
CA ILE A 225 3.07 -0.40 2.15
C ILE A 225 2.99 0.66 3.24
N TRP A 226 1.89 1.41 3.31
CA TRP A 226 1.70 2.42 4.34
C TRP A 226 0.21 2.68 4.60
N LEU A 227 -0.04 3.38 5.70
CA LEU A 227 -1.35 3.91 6.05
C LEU A 227 -1.32 5.44 5.95
N SER A 228 -2.33 6.02 5.29
CA SER A 228 -2.49 7.47 5.08
C SER A 228 -3.74 8.04 5.71
#